data_AF-A0A9P8ZHV5-F1
#
_entry.id   AF-A0A9P8ZHV5-F1
#
_cell.length_a   1.000
_cell.length_b   1.000
_cell.length_c   1.000
_cell.angle_alpha   90.00
_cell.angle_beta   90.00
_cell.angle_gamma   90.00
#
_symmetry.space_group_name_H-M   'P 1'
#
loop_
_entity.id
_entity.type
_entity.pdbx_description
1 polymer ?
#
loop_
_entity_poly.entity_id
_entity_poly.type
_entity_poly.pdbx_seq_one_letter_code
_entity_poly.pdbx_strand_id
1 'polypeptide(L)'
;FWNCVWLFLNDAIFGYTFGVYVLYNRHYLAARIDEAIQLGFDSLVDPGLAWLDSWPVGLKLNAQLSGFFRLAFLQISVSFLAGVQLISRAGVLPLILSIIGILGCLSMSFLLAMCTDLFTLLTVNVSISYRLMAAVQRFQWSALYHLFTLFRGKRRNFLRRRIDSWEYEIDQLILGTVLFTLVVFLLPTVLVYYAFFTCLRVGMLSIQACIEVMLACMNYFPLFAILLRLKDPERLPGACMPRRSVMNED
;
A
#
# COMPACT_ATOMS: atom_id res chain seq x y z
N PHE A 1 2.31 35.83 3.74
CA PHE A 1 2.46 36.09 2.30
C PHE A 1 3.81 35.60 1.76
N TRP A 2 4.94 36.19 2.15
CA TRP A 2 6.29 35.80 1.67
C TRP A 2 6.65 34.32 1.85
N ASN A 3 6.29 33.72 2.99
CA ASN A 3 6.52 32.29 3.23
C ASN A 3 5.73 31.40 2.24
N CYS A 4 4.48 31.76 1.93
CA CYS A 4 3.64 31.00 0.99
C CYS A 4 4.19 31.10 -0.44
N VAL A 5 4.64 32.29 -0.86
CA VAL A 5 5.26 32.49 -2.17
C VAL A 5 6.57 31.71 -2.27
N TRP A 6 7.39 31.71 -1.22
CA TRP A 6 8.62 30.92 -1.15
C TRP A 6 8.36 29.42 -1.30
N LEU A 7 7.39 28.88 -0.57
CA LEU A 7 7.03 27.46 -0.64
C LEU A 7 6.52 27.07 -2.03
N PHE A 8 5.62 27.86 -2.61
CA PHE A 8 5.10 27.63 -3.97
C PHE A 8 6.23 27.63 -5.02
N LEU A 9 7.14 28.59 -4.92
CA LEU A 9 8.24 28.73 -5.87
C LEU A 9 9.24 27.57 -5.72
N ASN A 10 9.49 27.10 -4.50
CA ASN A 10 10.31 25.93 -4.23
C ASN A 10 9.67 24.64 -4.77
N ASP A 11 8.38 24.44 -4.54
CA ASP A 11 7.59 23.31 -5.06
C ASP A 11 7.58 23.28 -6.59
N ALA A 12 7.52 24.45 -7.25
CA ALA A 12 7.62 24.58 -8.71
C ALA A 12 9.04 24.30 -9.24
N ILE A 13 10.09 24.81 -8.60
CA ILE A 13 11.49 24.55 -9.00
C ILE A 13 11.82 23.06 -8.87
N PHE A 14 11.46 22.44 -7.74
CA PHE A 14 11.66 21.00 -7.56
C PHE A 14 10.84 20.19 -8.56
N GLY A 15 9.58 20.56 -8.80
CA GLY A 15 8.74 19.90 -9.81
C GLY A 15 9.36 19.94 -11.20
N TYR A 16 9.85 21.12 -11.63
CA TYR A 16 10.51 21.28 -12.92
C TYR A 16 11.80 20.45 -13.03
N THR A 17 12.68 20.54 -12.03
CA THR A 17 13.97 19.82 -12.05
C THR A 17 13.77 18.30 -12.07
N PHE A 18 12.89 17.76 -11.22
CA PHE A 18 12.55 16.34 -11.22
C PHE A 18 11.79 15.91 -12.48
N GLY A 19 10.86 16.74 -12.98
CA GLY A 19 10.12 16.45 -14.21
C GLY A 19 11.04 16.32 -15.43
N VAL A 20 12.00 17.24 -15.59
CA VAL A 20 13.03 17.17 -16.64
C VAL A 20 13.91 15.94 -16.46
N TYR A 21 14.31 15.61 -15.23
CA TYR A 21 15.09 14.40 -14.95
C TYR A 21 14.35 13.13 -15.37
N VAL A 22 13.05 13.02 -15.04
CA VAL A 22 12.20 11.89 -15.45
C VAL A 22 12.07 11.82 -16.97
N LEU A 23 11.88 12.96 -17.63
CA LEU A 23 11.73 13.02 -19.09
C LEU A 23 13.01 12.57 -19.82
N TYR A 24 14.18 13.02 -19.35
CA TYR A 24 15.46 12.68 -19.95
C TYR A 24 15.81 11.20 -19.75
N ASN A 25 15.52 10.67 -18.56
CA ASN A 25 15.88 9.30 -18.19
C ASN A 25 14.73 8.28 -18.37
N ARG A 26 13.64 8.64 -19.08
CA ARG A 26 12.41 7.85 -19.17
C ARG A 26 12.61 6.38 -19.57
N HIS A 27 13.53 6.10 -20.51
CA HIS A 27 13.79 4.73 -20.96
C HIS A 27 14.57 3.91 -19.93
N TYR A 28 15.53 4.55 -19.25
CA TYR A 28 16.27 3.94 -18.16
C TYR A 28 15.36 3.66 -16.96
N LEU A 29 14.54 4.65 -16.57
CA LEU A 29 13.56 4.51 -15.50
C LEU A 29 12.52 3.43 -15.83
N ALA A 30 12.08 3.34 -17.08
CA ALA A 30 11.16 2.30 -17.50
C ALA A 30 11.75 0.89 -17.33
N ALA A 31 12.98 0.68 -17.81
CA ALA A 31 13.67 -0.59 -17.64
C ALA A 31 13.89 -0.95 -16.17
N ARG A 32 14.22 0.03 -15.32
CA ARG A 32 14.37 -0.15 -13.87
C ARG A 32 13.05 -0.52 -13.19
N ILE A 33 11.93 0.06 -13.62
CA ILE A 33 10.60 -0.29 -13.11
C ILE A 33 10.27 -1.73 -13.48
N ASP A 34 10.48 -2.14 -14.72
CA ASP A 34 10.21 -3.51 -15.17
C ASP A 34 11.08 -4.53 -14.42
N GLU A 35 12.37 -4.23 -14.25
CA GLU A 35 13.31 -5.04 -13.47
C GLU A 35 12.86 -5.16 -12.00
N ALA A 36 12.42 -4.05 -11.38
CA ALA A 36 11.93 -4.06 -10.00
C ALA A 36 10.66 -4.91 -9.84
N ILE A 37 9.75 -4.88 -10.82
CA ILE A 37 8.51 -5.68 -10.79
C ILE A 37 8.85 -7.17 -10.94
N GLN A 38 9.75 -7.53 -11.86
CA GLN A 38 10.22 -8.90 -12.03
C GLN A 38 10.94 -9.40 -10.78
N LEU A 39 11.88 -8.62 -10.24
CA LEU A 39 12.59 -8.96 -9.02
C LEU A 39 11.64 -9.12 -7.84
N GLY A 40 10.63 -8.25 -7.69
CA GLY A 40 9.61 -8.39 -6.64
C GLY A 40 8.80 -9.69 -6.76
N PHE A 41 8.47 -10.10 -7.98
CA PHE A 41 7.79 -11.37 -8.22
C PHE A 41 8.69 -12.58 -7.87
N ASP A 42 9.90 -12.61 -8.43
CA ASP A 42 10.84 -13.73 -8.28
C ASP A 42 11.39 -13.89 -6.85
N SER A 43 11.54 -12.78 -6.11
CA SER A 43 12.14 -12.79 -4.77
C SER A 43 11.14 -12.82 -3.62
N LEU A 44 9.92 -12.31 -3.81
CA LEU A 44 8.93 -12.21 -2.73
C LEU A 44 7.70 -13.07 -2.99
N VAL A 45 7.09 -12.96 -4.17
CA VAL A 45 5.78 -13.57 -4.44
C VAL A 45 5.89 -15.07 -4.68
N ASP A 46 6.68 -15.51 -5.65
CA ASP A 46 6.83 -16.93 -5.98
C ASP A 46 7.42 -17.76 -4.81
N PRO A 47 8.58 -17.38 -4.24
CA PRO A 47 9.14 -18.11 -3.10
C PRO A 47 8.26 -18.00 -1.86
N GLY A 48 7.58 -16.87 -1.65
CA GLY A 48 6.63 -16.71 -0.54
C GLY A 48 5.45 -17.67 -0.66
N LEU A 49 4.87 -17.79 -1.85
CA LEU A 49 3.79 -18.76 -2.11
C LEU A 49 4.27 -20.22 -2.02
N ALA A 50 5.49 -20.52 -2.46
CA ALA A 50 6.09 -21.85 -2.31
C ALA A 50 6.38 -22.20 -0.84
N TRP A 51 6.84 -21.22 -0.05
CA TRP A 51 7.05 -21.38 1.39
C TRP A 51 5.74 -21.63 2.14
N LEU A 52 4.67 -20.92 1.76
CA LEU A 52 3.33 -21.14 2.29
C LEU A 52 2.77 -22.53 1.98
N ASP A 53 3.09 -23.09 0.82
CA ASP A 53 2.61 -24.40 0.39
C ASP A 53 3.33 -25.57 1.07
N SER A 54 4.58 -25.36 1.48
CA SER A 54 5.45 -26.44 1.97
C SER A 54 5.33 -26.74 3.47
N TRP A 55 5.18 -25.74 4.35
CA TRP A 55 4.78 -25.75 5.77
C TRP A 55 5.38 -24.52 6.50
N PRO A 56 4.71 -23.35 6.48
CA PRO A 56 5.26 -22.14 7.07
C PRO A 56 5.36 -22.29 8.59
N VAL A 57 6.55 -22.03 9.16
CA VAL A 57 6.80 -22.05 10.61
C VAL A 57 6.44 -23.41 11.26
N GLY A 58 6.50 -24.50 10.49
CA GLY A 58 6.14 -25.85 10.97
C GLY A 58 4.63 -26.06 11.19
N LEU A 59 3.78 -25.12 10.77
CA LEU A 59 2.33 -25.29 10.79
C LEU A 59 1.91 -26.22 9.65
N LYS A 60 1.30 -27.35 10.01
CA LYS A 60 0.73 -28.28 9.02
C LYS A 60 -0.59 -27.71 8.50
N LEU A 61 -0.52 -27.08 7.33
CA LEU A 61 -1.68 -26.53 6.64
C LEU A 61 -2.46 -27.62 5.90
N ASN A 62 -3.71 -27.31 5.56
CA ASN A 62 -4.49 -28.13 4.63
C ASN A 62 -3.85 -28.06 3.23
N ALA A 63 -3.26 -29.17 2.78
CA ALA A 63 -2.50 -29.24 1.54
C ALA A 63 -3.34 -28.97 0.29
N GLN A 64 -4.59 -29.45 0.25
CA GLN A 64 -5.48 -29.25 -0.90
C GLN A 64 -5.84 -27.76 -1.07
N LEU A 65 -6.22 -27.10 0.03
CA LEU A 65 -6.55 -25.68 0.01
C LEU A 65 -5.32 -24.81 -0.26
N SER A 66 -4.18 -25.16 0.34
CA SER A 66 -2.92 -24.48 0.13
C SER A 66 -2.47 -24.52 -1.34
N GLY A 67 -2.50 -25.71 -1.94
CA GLY A 67 -2.18 -25.88 -3.36
C GLY A 67 -3.13 -25.09 -4.26
N PHE A 68 -4.43 -25.07 -3.94
CA PHE A 68 -5.40 -24.23 -4.65
C PHE A 68 -5.05 -22.73 -4.57
N PHE A 69 -4.77 -22.21 -3.38
CA PHE A 69 -4.38 -20.80 -3.21
C PHE A 69 -3.08 -20.47 -3.92
N ARG A 70 -2.05 -21.31 -3.79
CA ARG A 70 -0.79 -21.12 -4.50
C ARG A 70 -1.01 -21.02 -6.00
N LEU A 71 -1.72 -21.97 -6.60
CA LEU A 71 -2.01 -21.96 -8.04
C LEU A 71 -2.80 -20.72 -8.46
N ALA A 72 -3.85 -20.36 -7.71
CA ALA A 72 -4.68 -19.21 -8.01
C ALA A 72 -3.89 -17.89 -7.95
N PHE A 73 -3.15 -17.64 -6.87
CA PHE A 73 -2.40 -16.38 -6.70
C PHE A 73 -1.16 -16.29 -7.59
N LEU A 74 -0.52 -17.43 -7.88
CA LEU A 74 0.56 -17.48 -8.87
C LEU A 74 0.02 -17.12 -10.25
N GLN A 75 -1.13 -17.67 -10.65
CA GLN A 75 -1.74 -17.36 -11.94
C GLN A 75 -2.13 -15.89 -12.07
N ILE A 76 -2.71 -15.28 -11.03
CA ILE A 76 -3.02 -13.84 -11.01
C ILE A 76 -1.72 -13.04 -11.20
N SER A 77 -0.65 -13.40 -10.49
CA SER A 77 0.63 -12.69 -10.51
C SER A 77 1.36 -12.83 -11.85
N VAL A 78 1.39 -14.03 -12.44
CA VAL A 78 1.99 -14.28 -13.75
C VAL A 78 1.22 -13.56 -14.85
N SER A 79 -0.12 -13.57 -14.79
CA SER A 79 -0.97 -12.87 -15.76
C SER A 79 -0.74 -11.36 -15.70
N PHE A 80 -0.59 -10.80 -14.49
CA PHE A 80 -0.25 -9.39 -14.32
C PHE A 80 1.15 -9.07 -14.87
N LEU A 81 2.15 -9.90 -14.55
CA LEU A 81 3.52 -9.71 -15.05
C LEU A 81 3.56 -9.75 -16.58
N ALA A 82 2.86 -10.71 -17.21
CA ALA A 82 2.74 -10.79 -18.66
C ALA A 82 2.10 -9.53 -19.26
N GLY A 83 1.07 -8.98 -18.61
CA GLY A 83 0.45 -7.71 -18.99
C GLY A 83 1.40 -6.53 -18.91
N VAL A 84 2.16 -6.40 -17.81
CA VAL A 84 3.17 -5.35 -17.65
C VAL A 84 4.27 -5.46 -18.70
N GLN A 85 4.77 -6.68 -18.96
CA GLN A 85 5.78 -6.91 -19.99
C GLN A 85 5.27 -6.56 -21.40
N LEU A 86 3.99 -6.81 -21.70
CA LEU A 86 3.37 -6.40 -22.96
C LEU A 86 3.33 -4.87 -23.10
N ILE A 87 2.93 -4.17 -22.03
CA ILE A 87 2.89 -2.69 -21.97
C ILE A 87 4.30 -2.09 -22.14
N SER A 88 5.30 -2.70 -21.50
CA SER A 88 6.70 -2.30 -21.63
C SER A 88 7.23 -2.48 -23.05
N ARG A 89 7.01 -3.66 -23.66
CA ARG A 89 7.39 -3.95 -25.06
C ARG A 89 6.71 -3.02 -26.06
N ALA A 90 5.48 -2.61 -25.79
CA ALA A 90 4.74 -1.64 -26.60
C ALA A 90 5.25 -0.20 -26.45
N GLY A 91 6.21 0.07 -25.55
CA GLY A 91 6.74 1.41 -25.31
C GLY A 91 5.77 2.35 -24.58
N VAL A 92 4.73 1.81 -23.94
CA VAL A 92 3.71 2.61 -23.25
C VAL A 92 4.23 3.15 -21.92
N LEU A 93 5.05 2.38 -21.20
CA LEU A 93 5.63 2.82 -19.92
C LEU A 93 6.53 4.06 -20.03
N PRO A 94 7.48 4.17 -20.98
CA PRO A 94 8.23 5.41 -21.19
C PRO A 94 7.37 6.57 -21.72
N LEU A 95 6.22 6.28 -22.34
CA LEU A 95 5.24 7.32 -22.73
C LEU A 95 4.53 7.86 -21.49
N ILE A 96 4.08 7.00 -20.57
CA ILE A 96 3.49 7.42 -19.29
C ILE A 96 4.50 8.29 -18.52
N LEU A 97 5.76 7.85 -18.42
CA LEU A 97 6.82 8.63 -17.76
C LEU A 97 7.07 9.99 -18.45
N SER A 98 6.93 10.07 -19.78
CA SER A 98 7.03 11.35 -20.49
C SER A 98 5.90 12.31 -20.13
N ILE A 99 4.67 11.81 -20.00
CA ILE A 99 3.52 12.61 -19.56
C ILE A 99 3.73 13.10 -18.13
N ILE A 100 4.17 12.21 -17.23
CA ILE A 100 4.49 12.54 -15.85
C ILE A 100 5.60 13.61 -15.79
N GLY A 101 6.65 13.48 -16.59
CA GLY A 101 7.74 14.46 -16.67
C GLY A 101 7.29 15.85 -17.15
N ILE A 102 6.44 15.91 -18.18
CA ILE A 102 5.89 17.18 -18.69
C ILE A 102 4.97 17.84 -17.66
N LEU A 103 4.09 17.07 -17.03
CA LEU A 103 3.17 17.59 -16.02
C LEU A 103 3.88 17.98 -14.71
N GLY A 104 5.06 17.39 -14.44
CA GLY A 104 5.93 17.78 -13.33
C GLY A 104 6.33 19.26 -13.34
N CYS A 105 6.30 19.93 -14.50
CA CYS A 105 6.53 21.37 -14.62
C CYS A 105 5.53 22.24 -13.83
N LEU A 106 4.38 21.69 -13.42
CA LEU A 106 3.37 22.40 -12.65
C LEU A 106 3.77 22.53 -11.17
N SER A 107 4.12 21.43 -10.53
CA SER A 107 4.56 21.38 -9.13
C SER A 107 5.13 20.01 -8.74
N MET A 108 5.98 19.97 -7.71
CA MET A 108 6.52 18.71 -7.17
C MET A 108 5.41 17.88 -6.51
N SER A 109 4.46 18.52 -5.84
CA SER A 109 3.30 17.86 -5.25
C SER A 109 2.46 17.12 -6.30
N PHE A 110 2.27 17.73 -7.49
CA PHE A 110 1.57 17.08 -8.60
C PHE A 110 2.36 15.90 -9.17
N LEU A 111 3.68 16.07 -9.33
CA LEU A 111 4.57 15.00 -9.80
C LEU A 111 4.50 13.79 -8.88
N LEU A 112 4.53 14.01 -7.56
CA LEU A 112 4.42 12.93 -6.58
C LEU A 112 3.08 12.23 -6.63
N ALA A 113 1.98 12.95 -6.73
CA ALA A 113 0.65 12.35 -6.85
C ALA A 113 0.59 11.38 -8.05
N MET A 114 1.14 11.79 -9.19
CA MET A 114 1.23 10.93 -10.38
C MET A 114 2.16 9.73 -10.17
N CYS A 115 3.29 9.91 -9.49
CA CYS A 115 4.19 8.81 -9.14
C CYS A 115 3.55 7.82 -8.16
N THR A 116 2.81 8.29 -7.16
CA THR A 116 2.08 7.43 -6.22
C THR A 116 0.97 6.67 -6.92
N ASP A 117 0.24 7.32 -7.84
CA ASP A 117 -0.78 6.67 -8.66
C ASP A 117 -0.17 5.58 -9.54
N LEU A 118 0.94 5.88 -10.24
CA LEU A 118 1.69 4.89 -11.01
C LEU A 118 2.11 3.72 -10.12
N PHE A 119 2.66 3.99 -8.93
CA PHE A 119 3.05 2.93 -7.98
C PHE A 119 1.83 2.07 -7.56
N THR A 120 0.66 2.67 -7.31
CA THR A 120 -0.56 1.89 -7.01
C THR A 120 -0.98 0.98 -8.17
N LEU A 121 -0.85 1.45 -9.41
CA LEU A 121 -1.16 0.67 -10.60
C LEU A 121 -0.17 -0.48 -10.80
N LEU A 122 1.12 -0.24 -10.58
CA LEU A 122 2.15 -1.27 -10.66
C LEU A 122 2.01 -2.33 -9.56
N THR A 123 1.35 -1.99 -8.45
CA THR A 123 1.13 -2.88 -7.30
C THR A 123 -0.32 -3.40 -7.19
N VAL A 124 -1.11 -3.27 -8.26
CA VAL A 124 -2.52 -3.67 -8.27
C VAL A 124 -2.69 -5.17 -8.02
N ASN A 125 -1.80 -6.02 -8.56
CA ASN A 125 -1.84 -7.47 -8.39
C ASN A 125 -1.90 -7.89 -6.92
N VAL A 126 -0.99 -7.35 -6.11
CA VAL A 126 -0.93 -7.63 -4.67
C VAL A 126 -2.16 -7.08 -3.96
N SER A 127 -2.67 -5.93 -4.40
CA SER A 127 -3.89 -5.32 -3.85
C SER A 127 -5.15 -6.15 -4.12
N ILE A 128 -5.28 -6.71 -5.32
CA ILE A 128 -6.35 -7.62 -5.69
C ILE A 128 -6.23 -8.90 -4.86
N SER A 129 -5.04 -9.49 -4.79
CA SER A 129 -4.78 -10.71 -4.02
C SER A 129 -5.13 -10.54 -2.54
N TYR A 130 -4.73 -9.42 -1.93
CA TYR A 130 -5.12 -9.05 -0.56
C TYR A 130 -6.64 -8.94 -0.41
N ARG A 131 -7.34 -8.24 -1.31
CA ARG A 131 -8.81 -8.08 -1.24
C ARG A 131 -9.54 -9.41 -1.38
N LEU A 132 -9.08 -10.29 -2.26
CA LEU A 132 -9.60 -11.65 -2.42
C LEU A 132 -9.42 -12.44 -1.12
N MET A 133 -8.23 -12.42 -0.55
CA MET A 133 -7.93 -13.16 0.68
C MET A 133 -8.71 -12.61 1.87
N ALA A 134 -8.85 -11.29 1.97
CA ALA A 134 -9.71 -10.64 2.96
C ALA A 134 -11.19 -11.04 2.79
N ALA A 135 -11.67 -11.19 1.55
CA ALA A 135 -13.03 -11.64 1.29
C ALA A 135 -13.25 -13.10 1.74
N VAL A 136 -12.30 -13.99 1.45
CA VAL A 136 -12.33 -15.38 1.91
C VAL A 136 -12.32 -15.46 3.44
N GLN A 137 -11.45 -14.70 4.10
CA GLN A 137 -11.37 -14.68 5.56
C GLN A 137 -12.67 -14.15 6.19
N ARG A 138 -13.26 -13.09 5.64
CA ARG A 138 -14.57 -12.58 6.09
C ARG A 138 -15.67 -13.62 5.94
N PHE A 139 -15.70 -14.32 4.80
CA PHE A 139 -16.64 -15.42 4.59
C PHE A 139 -16.45 -16.51 5.66
N GLN A 140 -15.20 -16.89 5.95
CA GLN A 140 -14.90 -17.93 6.92
C GLN A 140 -15.31 -17.55 8.35
N TRP A 141 -15.05 -16.32 8.78
CA TRP A 141 -15.50 -15.83 10.09
C TRP A 141 -17.02 -15.79 10.20
N SER A 142 -17.70 -15.36 9.14
CA SER A 142 -19.17 -15.36 9.07
C SER A 142 -19.73 -16.78 9.18
N ALA A 143 -19.16 -17.72 8.41
CA ALA A 143 -19.55 -19.13 8.45
C ALA A 143 -19.36 -19.74 9.85
N LEU A 144 -18.22 -19.49 10.48
CA LEU A 144 -17.97 -19.94 11.86
C LEU A 144 -18.95 -19.36 12.86
N TYR A 145 -19.25 -18.06 12.77
CA TYR A 145 -20.23 -17.42 13.65
C TYR A 145 -21.62 -18.05 13.50
N HIS A 146 -22.08 -18.30 12.27
CA HIS A 146 -23.36 -18.91 12.00
C HIS A 146 -23.44 -20.36 12.48
N LEU A 147 -22.41 -21.16 12.20
CA LEU A 147 -22.33 -22.56 12.65
C LEU A 147 -22.19 -22.66 14.18
N PHE A 148 -21.45 -21.74 14.81
CA PHE A 148 -21.37 -21.69 16.27
C PHE A 148 -22.72 -21.35 16.92
N THR A 149 -23.50 -20.47 16.29
CA THR A 149 -24.84 -20.13 16.77
C THR A 149 -25.80 -21.33 16.63
N LEU A 150 -25.64 -22.13 15.56
CA LEU A 150 -26.37 -23.38 15.34
C LEU A 150 -26.15 -24.38 16.49
N PHE A 151 -24.90 -24.61 16.95
CA PHE A 151 -24.63 -25.51 18.08
C PHE A 151 -25.27 -25.06 19.38
N ARG A 152 -25.44 -23.76 19.57
CA ARG A 152 -26.07 -23.21 20.78
C ARG A 152 -27.59 -23.34 20.75
N GLY A 153 -28.17 -23.97 19.73
CA GLY A 153 -29.62 -24.04 19.55
C GLY A 153 -30.23 -22.66 19.32
N LYS A 154 -29.49 -21.75 18.67
CA LYS A 154 -29.90 -20.36 18.49
C LYS A 154 -30.06 -20.04 17.01
N ARG A 155 -31.14 -19.34 16.66
CA ARG A 155 -31.41 -18.88 15.29
C ARG A 155 -31.55 -17.37 15.28
N ARG A 156 -30.87 -16.71 14.34
CA ARG A 156 -31.07 -15.26 14.12
C ARG A 156 -32.40 -15.05 13.41
N ASN A 157 -33.32 -14.35 14.08
CA ASN A 157 -34.60 -13.97 13.54
C ASN A 157 -34.45 -12.63 12.79
N PHE A 158 -34.46 -12.67 11.45
CA PHE A 158 -34.31 -11.47 10.63
C PHE A 158 -35.49 -10.50 10.77
N LEU A 159 -36.70 -11.00 11.03
CA LEU A 159 -37.91 -10.18 11.17
C LEU A 159 -37.88 -9.32 12.43
N ARG A 160 -37.28 -9.82 13.52
CA ARG A 160 -37.21 -9.13 14.82
C ARG A 160 -35.80 -8.71 15.24
N ARG A 161 -34.80 -8.85 14.34
CA ARG A 161 -33.38 -8.57 14.57
C ARG A 161 -32.82 -9.10 15.91
N ARG A 162 -33.29 -10.27 16.38
CA ARG A 162 -32.90 -10.89 17.66
C ARG A 162 -32.45 -12.33 17.48
N ILE A 163 -31.79 -12.91 18.48
CA ILE A 163 -31.37 -14.32 18.49
C ILE A 163 -32.38 -15.09 19.35
N ASP A 164 -33.17 -15.96 18.72
CA ASP A 164 -34.19 -16.78 19.38
C ASP A 164 -33.66 -18.20 19.59
N SER A 165 -34.10 -18.89 20.65
CA SER A 165 -33.87 -20.32 20.81
C SER A 165 -34.67 -21.07 19.75
N TRP A 166 -34.03 -22.03 19.08
CA TRP A 166 -34.63 -22.85 18.04
C TRP A 166 -34.27 -24.31 18.29
N GLU A 167 -35.26 -25.18 18.20
CA GLU A 167 -35.09 -26.61 18.35
C GLU A 167 -34.68 -27.18 17.00
N TYR A 168 -33.40 -27.57 16.89
CA TYR A 168 -32.85 -28.16 15.68
C TYR A 168 -32.98 -29.68 15.75
N GLU A 169 -33.32 -30.30 14.62
CA GLU A 169 -33.28 -31.75 14.48
C GLU A 169 -31.84 -32.27 14.62
N ILE A 170 -31.69 -33.50 15.09
CA ILE A 170 -30.39 -34.13 15.33
C ILE A 170 -29.54 -34.15 14.05
N ASP A 171 -30.14 -34.46 12.90
CA ASP A 171 -29.44 -34.51 11.61
C ASP A 171 -28.85 -33.14 11.21
N GLN A 172 -29.57 -32.06 11.48
CA GLN A 172 -29.10 -30.69 11.22
C GLN A 172 -27.93 -30.32 12.12
N LEU A 173 -27.97 -30.75 13.38
CA LEU A 173 -26.88 -30.54 14.34
C LEU A 173 -25.62 -31.33 13.93
N ILE A 174 -25.77 -32.57 13.47
CA ILE A 174 -24.66 -33.39 12.98
C ILE A 174 -24.02 -32.75 11.74
N LEU A 175 -24.82 -32.35 10.74
CA LEU A 175 -24.31 -31.66 9.55
C LEU A 175 -23.58 -30.35 9.92
N GLY A 176 -24.16 -29.58 10.84
CA GLY A 176 -23.53 -28.38 11.40
C GLY A 176 -22.18 -28.68 12.02
N THR A 177 -22.08 -29.77 12.79
CA THR A 177 -20.86 -30.23 13.48
C THR A 177 -19.76 -30.54 12.46
N VAL A 178 -20.09 -31.34 11.44
CA VAL A 178 -19.14 -31.68 10.37
C VAL A 178 -18.66 -30.43 9.63
N LEU A 179 -19.57 -29.55 9.21
CA LEU A 179 -19.20 -28.31 8.53
C LEU A 179 -18.35 -27.39 9.41
N PHE A 180 -18.67 -27.26 10.69
CA PHE A 180 -17.89 -26.45 11.62
C PHE A 180 -16.48 -26.99 11.78
N THR A 181 -16.33 -28.29 12.03
CA THR A 181 -15.01 -28.90 12.17
C THR A 181 -14.19 -28.68 10.91
N LEU A 182 -14.76 -28.86 9.72
CA LEU A 182 -14.12 -28.61 8.43
C LEU A 182 -13.65 -27.15 8.32
N VAL A 183 -14.54 -26.17 8.58
CA VAL A 183 -14.20 -24.75 8.48
C VAL A 183 -13.13 -24.34 9.48
N VAL A 184 -13.16 -24.88 10.71
CA VAL A 184 -12.13 -24.68 11.73
C VAL A 184 -10.78 -25.25 11.27
N PHE A 185 -10.77 -26.45 10.65
CA PHE A 185 -9.53 -27.04 10.12
C PHE A 185 -8.94 -26.27 8.93
N LEU A 186 -9.76 -25.58 8.13
CA LEU A 186 -9.27 -24.72 7.04
C LEU A 186 -8.79 -23.34 7.51
N LEU A 187 -9.16 -22.92 8.72
CA LEU A 187 -8.90 -21.56 9.22
C LEU A 187 -7.41 -21.22 9.32
N PRO A 188 -6.53 -22.11 9.83
CA PRO A 188 -5.10 -21.83 9.85
C PRO A 188 -4.54 -21.51 8.46
N THR A 189 -4.91 -22.28 7.42
CA THR A 189 -4.44 -22.05 6.04
C THR A 189 -4.86 -20.68 5.54
N VAL A 190 -6.14 -20.33 5.68
CA VAL A 190 -6.67 -19.01 5.26
C VAL A 190 -5.99 -17.88 6.03
N LEU A 191 -5.76 -18.04 7.33
CA LEU A 191 -5.14 -17.01 8.17
C LEU A 191 -3.71 -16.71 7.74
N VAL A 192 -2.89 -17.73 7.46
CA VAL A 192 -1.48 -17.53 7.07
C VAL A 192 -1.38 -16.88 5.69
N TYR A 193 -2.20 -17.31 4.70
CA TYR A 193 -2.23 -16.65 3.39
C TYR A 193 -2.71 -15.20 3.49
N TYR A 194 -3.73 -14.93 4.33
CA TYR A 194 -4.18 -13.57 4.59
C TYR A 194 -3.08 -12.70 5.22
N ALA A 195 -2.37 -13.23 6.22
CA ALA A 195 -1.27 -12.52 6.87
C ALA A 195 -0.15 -12.19 5.87
N PHE A 196 0.23 -13.12 5.00
CA PHE A 196 1.24 -12.90 3.96
C PHE A 196 0.88 -11.74 3.03
N PHE A 197 -0.32 -11.76 2.42
CA PHE A 197 -0.75 -10.66 1.54
C PHE A 197 -0.97 -9.35 2.28
N THR A 198 -1.33 -9.40 3.56
CA THR A 198 -1.41 -8.21 4.42
C THR A 198 -0.04 -7.61 4.64
N CYS A 199 1.00 -8.42 4.92
CA CYS A 199 2.37 -7.94 5.07
C CYS A 199 2.87 -7.27 3.77
N LEU A 200 2.63 -7.89 2.61
CA LEU A 200 2.96 -7.27 1.33
C LEU A 200 2.22 -5.94 1.12
N ARG A 201 0.92 -5.89 1.42
CA ARG A 201 0.12 -4.66 1.30
C ARG A 201 0.59 -3.54 2.21
N VAL A 202 0.90 -3.87 3.47
CA VAL A 202 1.44 -2.90 4.44
C VAL A 202 2.82 -2.42 4.00
N GLY A 203 3.68 -3.31 3.49
CA GLY A 203 4.98 -2.93 2.93
C GLY A 203 4.85 -1.90 1.81
N MET A 204 3.95 -2.12 0.85
CA MET A 204 3.71 -1.17 -0.23
C MET A 204 3.15 0.18 0.26
N LEU A 205 2.19 0.15 1.19
CA LEU A 205 1.64 1.37 1.79
C LEU A 205 2.70 2.13 2.60
N SER A 206 3.62 1.42 3.26
CA SER A 206 4.71 2.04 4.01
C SER A 206 5.68 2.80 3.12
N ILE A 207 5.98 2.27 1.92
CA ILE A 207 6.81 2.96 0.93
C ILE A 207 6.13 4.25 0.47
N GLN A 208 4.83 4.20 0.16
CA GLN A 208 4.06 5.39 -0.23
C GLN A 208 4.03 6.43 0.90
N ALA A 209 3.76 6.01 2.13
CA ALA A 209 3.77 6.89 3.28
C ALA A 209 5.16 7.53 3.52
N CYS A 210 6.25 6.78 3.32
CA CYS A 210 7.60 7.33 3.43
C CYS A 210 7.86 8.45 2.40
N ILE A 211 7.39 8.27 1.17
CA ILE A 211 7.51 9.28 0.11
C ILE A 211 6.70 10.54 0.47
N GLU A 212 5.46 10.37 0.92
CA GLU A 212 4.60 11.48 1.35
C GLU A 212 5.18 12.23 2.56
N VAL A 213 5.71 11.52 3.55
CA VAL A 213 6.35 12.12 4.71
C VAL A 213 7.61 12.87 4.31
N MET A 214 8.43 12.33 3.40
CA MET A 214 9.64 13.02 2.93
C MET A 214 9.29 14.34 2.25
N LEU A 215 8.24 14.38 1.43
CA LEU A 215 7.75 15.61 0.82
C LEU A 215 7.18 16.57 1.87
N ALA A 216 6.37 16.08 2.80
CA ALA A 216 5.83 16.89 3.89
C ALA A 216 6.97 17.53 4.69
N CYS A 217 8.04 16.79 4.97
CA CYS A 217 9.24 17.35 5.57
C CYS A 217 9.84 18.47 4.70
N MET A 218 9.98 18.28 3.38
CA MET A 218 10.52 19.35 2.51
C MET A 218 9.64 20.61 2.47
N ASN A 219 8.31 20.45 2.50
CA ASN A 219 7.36 21.56 2.34
C ASN A 219 6.99 22.26 3.67
N TYR A 220 7.01 21.56 4.80
CA TYR A 220 6.65 22.12 6.10
C TYR A 220 7.87 22.47 6.97
N PHE A 221 9.08 22.06 6.62
CA PHE A 221 10.27 22.47 7.36
C PHE A 221 10.51 23.98 7.17
N PRO A 222 10.77 24.75 8.24
CA PRO A 222 10.89 26.20 8.17
C PRO A 222 12.23 26.65 7.59
N LEU A 223 12.59 26.13 6.41
CA LEU A 223 13.79 26.51 5.65
C LEU A 223 13.82 28.03 5.42
N PHE A 224 12.66 28.64 5.17
CA PHE A 224 12.55 30.08 5.02
C PHE A 224 12.96 30.86 6.28
N ALA A 225 12.56 30.40 7.47
CA ALA A 225 12.91 31.06 8.73
C ALA A 225 14.40 30.89 9.08
N ILE A 226 14.97 29.73 8.76
CA ILE A 226 16.41 29.44 8.93
C ILE A 226 17.24 30.25 7.93
N LEU A 227 16.81 30.31 6.67
CA LEU A 227 17.48 31.07 5.61
C LEU A 227 17.42 32.58 5.88
N LEU A 228 16.29 33.10 6.38
CA LEU A 228 16.22 34.48 6.88
C LEU A 228 17.16 34.70 8.07
N ARG A 229 17.23 33.76 9.01
CA ARG A 229 18.16 33.85 10.14
C ARG A 229 19.63 33.92 9.70
N LEU A 230 19.99 33.18 8.66
CA LEU A 230 21.37 33.11 8.16
C LEU A 230 21.73 34.26 7.22
N LYS A 231 20.78 34.70 6.38
CA LYS A 231 21.03 35.70 5.34
C LYS A 231 20.80 37.13 5.80
N ASP A 232 19.70 37.39 6.52
CA ASP A 232 19.30 38.72 6.99
C ASP A 232 18.54 38.61 8.33
N PRO A 233 19.25 38.48 9.46
CA PRO A 233 18.62 38.30 10.77
C PRO A 233 17.71 39.47 11.16
N GLU A 234 17.94 40.68 10.62
CA GLU A 234 17.17 41.90 10.90
C GLU A 234 15.73 41.88 10.39
N ARG A 235 15.39 40.96 9.48
CA ARG A 235 14.03 40.84 8.92
C ARG A 235 13.10 39.93 9.72
N LEU A 236 13.60 39.29 10.78
CA LEU A 236 12.79 38.50 11.69
C LEU A 236 12.20 39.40 12.79
N PRO A 237 10.86 39.45 12.98
CA PRO A 237 10.28 40.14 14.12
C PRO A 237 10.73 39.43 15.41
N GLY A 238 11.64 40.06 16.15
CA GLY A 238 12.25 39.52 17.38
C GLY A 238 13.77 39.45 17.40
N ALA A 239 14.48 39.84 16.33
CA ALA A 239 15.92 40.07 16.41
C ALA A 239 16.20 41.27 17.32
N CYS A 240 16.64 41.01 18.55
CA CYS A 240 17.14 42.04 19.45
C CYS A 240 18.40 42.64 18.80
N MET A 241 18.28 43.80 18.15
CA MET A 241 19.46 44.56 17.79
C MET A 241 20.25 44.88 19.06
N PRO A 242 21.56 44.63 19.13
CA PRO A 242 22.37 45.24 20.18
C PRO A 242 22.31 46.74 19.96
N ARG A 243 21.62 47.43 20.87
CA ARG A 243 21.53 48.88 20.95
C ARG A 243 22.96 49.43 20.93
N ARG A 244 23.42 49.94 19.78
CA ARG A 244 24.66 50.73 19.73
C ARG A 244 24.43 51.95 20.62
N SER A 245 25.02 51.92 21.80
CA SER A 245 25.14 53.10 22.64
C SER A 245 25.91 54.15 21.86
N VAL A 246 25.22 55.21 21.48
CA VAL A 246 25.83 56.46 21.04
C VAL A 246 26.70 56.94 22.20
N MET A 247 28.02 56.81 22.08
CA MET A 247 28.94 57.60 22.91
C MET A 247 28.83 59.03 22.39
N ASN A 248 28.23 59.89 23.22
CA ASN A 248 28.43 61.32 23.11
C ASN A 248 29.92 61.56 23.41
N GLU A 249 30.63 62.13 22.44
CA GLU A 249 31.92 62.78 22.66
C GLU A 249 31.64 64.19 23.20
N ASP A 250 32.08 64.45 24.42
CA ASP A 250 32.44 65.79 24.93
C ASP A 250 33.97 65.90 24.94
#